data_AF-A0A9F2WKP5-F1
#
_entry.id   AF-A0A9F2WKP5-F1
#
_cell.length_a   1.000
_cell.length_b   1.000
_cell.length_c   1.000
_cell.angle_alpha   90.00
_cell.angle_beta   90.00
_cell.angle_gamma   90.00
#
_symmetry.space_group_name_H-M   'P 1'
#
loop_
_entity.id
_entity.type
_entity.pdbx_description
1 polymer ?
#
loop_
_entity_poly.entity_id
_entity_poly.type
_entity_poly.pdbx_seq_one_letter_code
_entity_poly.pdbx_strand_id
1 'polypeptide(L)'
;VSQFRQLYSKVINDKHDDVMAKFGAILAQGILDAGGHNVTISLQSRTGHTHMPSVVGVLVFTQFWFWFPLSHFLSLAFTPTCVIGLNKDLKMPKVQYRSNVKPSTFAYPAPLEVPKEKEKEKVSTAVLSITAKAKKKEKEKEKEKKEEEKMEVVSLIQPSPVWYTCMIGSPEGLRSGEGALISQ
;
A
#
# COMPACT_ATOMS: atom_id res chain seq x y z
N VAL A 1 2.37 5.33 -13.75
CA VAL A 1 0.99 4.73 -13.78
C VAL A 1 0.31 4.79 -12.41
N SER A 2 1.01 4.49 -11.31
CA SER A 2 0.44 4.56 -9.95
C SER A 2 -0.16 5.92 -9.58
N GLN A 3 0.51 7.02 -9.95
CA GLN A 3 0.02 8.39 -9.71
C GLN A 3 -1.34 8.65 -10.38
N PHE A 4 -1.50 8.31 -11.66
CA PHE A 4 -2.77 8.50 -12.38
C PHE A 4 -3.91 7.64 -11.81
N ARG A 5 -3.62 6.39 -11.41
CA ARG A 5 -4.63 5.53 -10.75
C ARG A 5 -5.13 6.11 -9.43
N GLN A 6 -4.23 6.72 -8.65
CA GLN A 6 -4.61 7.42 -7.41
C GLN A 6 -5.46 8.66 -7.71
N LEU A 7 -5.12 9.42 -8.76
CA LEU A 7 -5.90 10.57 -9.19
C LEU A 7 -7.32 10.19 -9.62
N TYR A 8 -7.49 9.16 -10.46
CA TYR A 8 -8.83 8.70 -10.86
C TYR A 8 -9.65 8.24 -9.66
N SER A 9 -9.04 7.48 -8.75
CA SER A 9 -9.71 7.03 -7.51
C SER A 9 -10.10 8.21 -6.61
N LYS A 10 -9.29 9.27 -6.57
CA LYS A 10 -9.60 10.48 -5.80
C LYS A 10 -10.81 11.20 -6.38
N VAL A 11 -10.80 11.51 -7.68
CA VAL A 11 -11.88 12.23 -8.37
C VAL A 11 -13.21 11.48 -8.31
N ILE A 12 -13.18 10.13 -8.34
CA ILE A 12 -14.39 9.31 -8.23
C ILE A 12 -15.01 9.39 -6.82
N ASN A 13 -14.19 9.43 -5.77
CA ASN A 13 -14.65 9.48 -4.38
C ASN A 13 -15.04 10.89 -3.92
N ASP A 14 -14.42 11.93 -4.48
CA ASP A 14 -14.66 13.31 -4.08
C ASP A 14 -16.05 13.77 -4.54
N LYS A 15 -16.87 14.28 -3.62
CA LYS A 15 -18.22 14.78 -3.95
C LYS A 15 -18.20 16.13 -4.65
N HIS A 16 -17.11 16.87 -4.51
CA HIS A 16 -16.97 18.25 -4.98
C HIS A 16 -16.64 18.36 -6.47
N ASP A 17 -16.29 17.25 -7.13
CA ASP A 17 -16.04 17.22 -8.57
C ASP A 17 -17.33 17.02 -9.38
N ASP A 18 -17.36 17.63 -10.57
CA ASP A 18 -18.46 17.54 -11.51
C ASP A 18 -18.76 16.09 -11.93
N VAL A 19 -20.04 15.81 -12.19
CA VAL A 19 -20.51 14.49 -12.64
C VAL A 19 -19.81 14.07 -13.95
N MET A 20 -19.54 15.03 -14.84
CA MET A 20 -18.84 14.77 -16.10
C MET A 20 -17.36 14.43 -15.89
N ALA A 21 -16.69 15.04 -14.91
CA ALA A 21 -15.31 14.70 -14.57
C ALA A 21 -15.22 13.28 -13.98
N LYS A 22 -16.20 12.89 -13.16
CA LYS A 22 -16.32 11.52 -12.62
C LYS A 22 -16.53 10.48 -13.71
N PHE A 23 -17.41 10.79 -14.67
CA PHE A 23 -17.62 9.91 -15.83
C PHE A 23 -16.33 9.69 -16.62
N GLY A 24 -15.57 10.76 -16.89
CA GLY A 24 -14.26 10.66 -17.54
C GLY A 24 -13.24 9.85 -16.73
N ALA A 25 -13.20 10.01 -15.41
CA ALA A 25 -12.30 9.26 -14.53
C ALA A 25 -12.61 7.74 -14.54
N ILE A 26 -13.89 7.37 -14.54
CA ILE A 26 -14.32 5.96 -14.63
C ILE A 26 -13.92 5.37 -15.99
N LEU A 27 -14.15 6.09 -17.09
CA LEU A 27 -13.73 5.65 -18.42
C LEU A 27 -12.21 5.48 -18.50
N ALA A 28 -11.44 6.44 -17.99
CA ALA A 28 -9.98 6.36 -17.99
C ALA A 28 -9.47 5.12 -17.23
N GLN A 29 -10.08 4.81 -16.09
CA GLN A 29 -9.76 3.61 -15.33
C GLN A 29 -10.13 2.33 -16.11
N GLY A 30 -11.31 2.30 -16.75
CA GLY A 30 -11.74 1.18 -17.59
C GLY A 30 -10.84 0.93 -18.82
N ILE A 31 -10.32 1.99 -19.43
CA ILE A 31 -9.39 1.89 -20.58
C ILE A 31 -8.02 1.37 -20.12
N LEU A 32 -7.53 1.86 -18.98
CA LEU A 32 -6.25 1.45 -18.43
C LEU A 32 -6.26 -0.04 -18.05
N ASP A 33 -7.38 -0.53 -17.52
CA ASP A 33 -7.58 -1.93 -17.14
C ASP A 33 -8.31 -2.77 -18.21
N ALA A 34 -8.38 -2.28 -19.44
CA ALA A 34 -9.08 -2.94 -20.52
C ALA A 34 -8.50 -4.35 -20.77
N GLY A 35 -9.39 -5.33 -20.98
CA GLY A 35 -9.03 -6.73 -21.29
C GLY A 35 -8.07 -7.38 -20.30
N GLY A 36 -8.05 -6.93 -19.03
CA GLY A 36 -7.11 -7.40 -18.02
C GLY A 36 -5.65 -7.12 -18.40
N HIS A 37 -5.37 -5.94 -18.97
CA HIS A 37 -4.05 -5.51 -19.45
C HIS A 37 -3.48 -6.33 -20.63
N ASN A 38 -4.31 -7.12 -21.31
CA ASN A 38 -3.92 -7.90 -22.49
C ASN A 38 -4.27 -7.24 -23.83
N VAL A 39 -5.00 -6.12 -23.80
CA VAL A 39 -5.41 -5.38 -24.99
C VAL A 39 -4.75 -4.01 -25.02
N THR A 40 -4.50 -3.52 -26.22
CA THR A 40 -4.02 -2.16 -26.46
C THR A 40 -4.87 -1.48 -27.53
N ILE A 41 -4.87 -0.16 -27.52
CA ILE A 41 -5.38 0.63 -28.63
C ILE A 41 -4.23 0.83 -29.62
N SER A 42 -4.37 0.32 -30.84
CA SER A 42 -3.38 0.50 -31.90
C SER A 42 -4.07 0.93 -33.20
N LEU A 43 -3.69 2.09 -33.73
CA LEU A 43 -4.21 2.59 -35.00
C LEU A 43 -3.50 1.96 -36.21
N GLN A 44 -2.30 1.44 -35.99
CA GLN A 44 -1.48 0.79 -36.99
C GLN A 44 -1.19 -0.65 -36.56
N SER A 45 -1.24 -1.57 -37.51
CA SER A 45 -0.74 -2.93 -37.30
C SER A 45 0.77 -2.92 -37.20
N ARG A 46 1.35 -3.96 -36.58
CA ARG A 46 2.81 -4.17 -36.53
C ARG A 46 3.43 -4.28 -37.93
N THR A 47 2.63 -4.65 -38.93
CA THR A 47 3.04 -4.74 -40.35
C THR A 47 3.02 -3.39 -41.08
N GLY A 48 2.60 -2.30 -40.42
CA GLY A 48 2.57 -0.95 -41.01
C GLY A 48 1.25 -0.57 -41.70
N HIS A 49 0.28 -1.49 -41.83
CA HIS A 49 -1.04 -1.18 -42.37
C HIS A 49 -1.94 -0.48 -41.32
N THR A 50 -2.80 0.45 -41.75
CA THR A 50 -3.73 1.15 -40.87
C THR A 50 -4.90 0.24 -40.50
N HIS A 51 -5.19 0.11 -39.21
CA HIS A 51 -6.29 -0.70 -38.73
C HIS A 51 -7.58 0.13 -38.72
N MET A 52 -8.30 0.11 -39.84
CA MET A 52 -9.52 0.90 -40.06
C MET A 52 -10.54 0.81 -38.91
N PRO A 53 -10.89 -0.37 -38.36
CA PRO A 53 -11.91 -0.42 -37.31
C PRO A 53 -11.44 0.22 -36.00
N SER A 54 -10.13 0.22 -35.70
CA SER A 54 -9.63 0.95 -34.53
C SER A 54 -9.65 2.47 -34.73
N VAL A 55 -9.34 2.94 -35.94
CA VAL A 55 -9.46 4.38 -36.28
C VAL A 55 -10.91 4.84 -36.14
N VAL A 56 -11.84 4.10 -36.73
CA VAL A 56 -13.28 4.41 -36.65
C VAL A 56 -13.77 4.32 -35.21
N GLY A 57 -13.36 3.29 -34.44
CA GLY A 57 -13.76 3.12 -33.05
C GLY A 57 -13.34 4.29 -32.16
N VAL A 58 -12.12 4.80 -32.31
CA VAL A 58 -11.65 5.98 -31.56
C VAL A 58 -12.34 7.27 -32.03
N LEU A 59 -12.57 7.42 -33.33
CA LEU A 59 -13.21 8.62 -33.88
C LEU A 59 -14.69 8.73 -33.45
N VAL A 60 -15.42 7.62 -33.44
CA VAL A 60 -16.82 7.61 -32.96
C VAL A 60 -16.87 7.77 -31.44
N PHE A 61 -15.87 7.23 -30.73
CA PHE A 61 -15.77 7.38 -29.27
C PHE A 61 -15.68 8.85 -28.83
N THR A 62 -14.98 9.73 -29.55
CA THR A 62 -14.89 11.16 -29.14
C THR A 62 -16.24 11.88 -29.17
N GLN A 63 -17.21 11.36 -29.92
CA GLN A 63 -18.55 11.97 -30.06
C GLN A 63 -19.52 11.57 -28.96
N PHE A 64 -19.03 11.02 -27.83
CA PHE A 64 -19.84 10.59 -26.69
C PHE A 64 -20.69 11.70 -26.05
N TRP A 65 -20.34 12.98 -26.28
CA TRP A 65 -21.07 14.15 -25.78
C TRP A 65 -22.49 14.27 -26.35
N PHE A 66 -22.69 13.88 -27.61
CA PHE A 66 -24.01 13.94 -28.24
C PHE A 66 -24.86 12.71 -27.92
N TRP A 67 -24.24 11.54 -27.82
CA TRP A 67 -24.94 10.27 -27.59
C TRP A 67 -24.10 9.31 -26.72
N PHE A 68 -24.50 9.11 -25.46
CA PHE A 68 -23.72 8.35 -24.46
C PHE A 68 -23.36 6.91 -24.87
N PRO A 69 -24.26 6.11 -25.49
CA PRO A 69 -23.92 4.76 -25.97
C PRO A 69 -22.77 4.68 -26.98
N LEU A 70 -22.36 5.80 -27.60
CA LEU A 70 -21.23 5.79 -28.54
C LEU A 70 -19.90 5.43 -27.86
N SER A 71 -19.82 5.56 -26.54
CA SER A 71 -18.66 5.13 -25.75
C SER A 71 -18.32 3.64 -25.91
N HIS A 72 -19.30 2.80 -26.24
CA HIS A 72 -19.10 1.35 -26.44
C HIS A 72 -18.36 0.99 -27.73
N PHE A 73 -18.28 1.91 -28.71
CA PHE A 73 -17.53 1.68 -29.95
C PHE A 73 -16.01 1.63 -29.74
N LEU A 74 -15.53 1.97 -28.53
CA LEU A 74 -14.14 1.76 -28.15
C LEU A 74 -13.73 0.27 -28.17
N SER A 75 -14.69 -0.65 -28.07
CA SER A 75 -14.44 -2.10 -28.20
C SER A 75 -13.77 -2.50 -29.52
N LEU A 76 -14.02 -1.79 -30.63
CA LEU A 76 -13.38 -2.01 -31.93
C LEU A 76 -11.91 -1.53 -31.96
N ALA A 77 -11.55 -0.63 -31.05
CA ALA A 77 -10.19 -0.12 -30.92
C ALA A 77 -9.29 -1.07 -30.13
N PHE A 78 -9.86 -1.98 -29.32
CA PHE A 78 -9.10 -2.92 -28.53
C PHE A 78 -8.57 -4.07 -29.39
N THR A 79 -7.26 -4.11 -29.54
CA THR A 79 -6.54 -5.19 -30.21
C THR A 79 -5.79 -6.02 -29.17
N PRO A 80 -6.02 -7.35 -29.06
CA PRO A 80 -5.32 -8.18 -28.09
C PRO A 80 -3.85 -8.37 -28.49
N THR A 81 -2.95 -8.14 -27.54
CA THR A 81 -1.51 -8.33 -27.69
C THR A 81 -1.10 -9.62 -27.00
N CYS A 82 -1.36 -10.75 -27.65
CA CYS A 82 -0.94 -12.07 -27.18
C CYS A 82 -0.17 -12.83 -28.27
N VAL A 83 0.74 -13.70 -27.86
CA VAL A 83 1.44 -14.62 -28.76
C VAL A 83 0.66 -15.94 -28.76
N ILE A 84 -0.03 -16.23 -29.86
CA ILE A 84 -0.79 -17.47 -30.04
C ILE A 84 0.01 -18.39 -30.95
N GLY A 85 0.48 -19.51 -30.41
CA GLY A 85 1.11 -20.57 -31.19
C GLY A 85 0.06 -21.52 -31.75
N LEU A 86 0.16 -21.87 -33.03
CA LEU A 86 -0.70 -22.85 -33.69
C LEU A 86 0.15 -23.86 -34.46
N ASN A 87 -0.21 -25.13 -34.38
CA ASN A 87 0.38 -26.18 -35.23
C ASN A 87 -0.21 -26.12 -36.65
N LYS A 88 0.38 -26.87 -37.60
CA LYS A 88 -0.14 -27.00 -38.98
C LYS A 88 -1.61 -27.44 -39.01
N ASP A 89 -2.03 -28.28 -38.06
CA ASP A 89 -3.41 -28.75 -37.92
C ASP A 89 -4.33 -27.76 -37.17
N LEU A 90 -3.92 -26.51 -36.95
CA LEU A 90 -4.63 -25.49 -36.16
C LEU A 90 -4.92 -25.89 -34.70
N LYS A 91 -4.20 -26.88 -34.17
CA LYS A 91 -4.27 -27.29 -32.76
C LYS A 91 -3.37 -26.42 -31.89
N MET A 92 -3.73 -26.27 -30.61
CA MET A 92 -2.97 -25.51 -29.61
C MET A 92 -1.80 -26.36 -29.05
N PRO A 93 -0.53 -26.03 -29.35
CA PRO A 93 0.61 -26.70 -28.73
C PRO A 93 0.90 -26.10 -27.34
N LYS A 94 1.42 -26.92 -26.43
CA LYS A 94 1.94 -26.46 -25.13
C LYS A 94 3.42 -26.11 -25.28
N VAL A 95 3.71 -24.84 -25.53
CA VAL A 95 5.08 -24.31 -25.68
C VAL A 95 5.36 -23.21 -24.68
N GLN A 96 6.61 -23.10 -24.24
CA GLN A 96 7.07 -22.02 -23.35
C GLN A 96 7.98 -21.09 -24.14
N TYR A 97 7.80 -19.78 -23.95
CA TYR A 97 8.63 -18.76 -24.61
C TYR A 97 9.67 -18.23 -23.63
N ARG A 98 10.92 -18.10 -24.08
CA ARG A 98 11.97 -17.44 -23.32
C ARG A 98 11.99 -15.94 -23.64
N SER A 99 11.77 -15.10 -22.64
CA SER A 99 11.96 -13.65 -22.76
C SER A 99 13.36 -13.25 -22.28
N ASN A 100 14.02 -12.33 -22.99
CA ASN A 100 15.34 -11.81 -22.59
C ASN A 100 15.28 -10.69 -21.52
N VAL A 101 14.08 -10.33 -21.07
CA VAL A 101 13.85 -9.25 -20.10
C VAL A 101 13.46 -9.86 -18.75
N LYS A 102 13.75 -9.14 -17.68
CA LYS A 102 13.37 -9.52 -16.31
C LYS A 102 11.85 -9.73 -16.21
N PRO A 103 11.39 -10.76 -15.47
CA PRO A 103 9.97 -11.07 -15.33
C PRO A 103 9.15 -9.94 -14.67
N SER A 104 9.81 -9.08 -13.89
CA SER A 104 9.17 -7.91 -13.26
C SER A 104 8.56 -6.93 -14.27
N THR A 105 9.10 -6.85 -15.48
CA THR A 105 8.58 -5.95 -16.53
C THR A 105 7.26 -6.46 -17.11
N PHE A 106 7.04 -7.77 -17.09
CA PHE A 106 5.82 -8.41 -17.58
C PHE A 106 4.80 -8.67 -16.47
N ALA A 107 5.11 -8.32 -15.23
CA ALA A 107 4.20 -8.52 -14.12
C ALA A 107 2.97 -7.63 -14.29
N TYR A 108 1.79 -8.26 -14.22
CA TYR A 108 0.54 -7.52 -14.15
C TYR A 108 0.52 -6.66 -12.88
N PRO A 109 -0.07 -5.45 -12.94
CA PRO A 109 -0.27 -4.66 -11.75
C PRO A 109 -1.08 -5.47 -10.74
N ALA A 110 -0.68 -5.42 -9.47
CA ALA A 110 -1.36 -6.14 -8.41
C ALA A 110 -2.85 -5.77 -8.41
N PRO A 111 -3.77 -6.77 -8.37
CA PRO A 111 -5.19 -6.50 -8.25
C PRO A 111 -5.47 -5.60 -7.05
N LEU A 112 -6.42 -4.68 -7.19
CA LEU A 112 -6.92 -3.92 -6.05
C LEU A 112 -7.68 -4.88 -5.13
N GLU A 113 -7.04 -5.32 -4.05
CA GLU A 113 -7.69 -6.11 -3.00
C GLU A 113 -8.87 -5.32 -2.43
N VAL A 114 -10.01 -6.00 -2.33
CA VAL A 114 -11.27 -5.42 -1.87
C VAL A 114 -11.05 -4.84 -0.45
N PRO A 115 -11.47 -3.59 -0.18
CA PRO A 115 -11.15 -2.88 1.07
C PRO A 115 -11.54 -3.60 2.37
N LYS A 116 -12.37 -4.65 2.29
CA LYS A 116 -12.80 -5.49 3.41
C LYS A 116 -11.68 -6.27 4.12
N GLU A 117 -10.55 -6.56 3.46
CA GLU A 117 -9.42 -7.23 4.14
C GLU A 117 -8.53 -6.22 4.89
N LYS A 118 -8.27 -5.06 4.29
CA LYS A 118 -7.42 -4.01 4.88
C LYS A 118 -8.06 -3.32 6.07
N GLU A 119 -9.38 -3.21 6.10
CA GLU A 119 -10.10 -2.70 7.28
C GLU A 119 -9.98 -3.65 8.47
N LYS A 120 -10.05 -4.97 8.25
CA LYS A 120 -9.91 -5.96 9.34
C LYS A 120 -8.50 -5.96 9.94
N GLU A 121 -7.46 -5.84 9.11
CA GLU A 121 -6.08 -5.71 9.60
C GLU A 121 -5.86 -4.41 10.38
N LYS A 122 -6.36 -3.27 9.90
CA LYS A 122 -6.23 -1.97 10.59
C LYS A 122 -6.98 -1.94 11.92
N VAL A 123 -8.15 -2.58 11.99
CA VAL A 123 -8.93 -2.67 13.24
C VAL A 123 -8.20 -3.53 14.27
N SER A 124 -7.64 -4.68 13.86
CA SER A 124 -6.89 -5.55 14.78
C SER A 124 -5.63 -4.87 15.34
N THR A 125 -4.89 -4.15 14.50
CA THR A 125 -3.68 -3.40 14.91
C THR A 125 -4.00 -2.18 15.78
N ALA A 126 -5.12 -1.49 15.53
CA ALA A 126 -5.59 -0.40 16.39
C ALA A 126 -5.98 -0.92 17.79
N VAL A 127 -6.71 -2.02 17.89
CA VAL A 127 -7.08 -2.62 19.19
C VAL A 127 -5.83 -3.07 19.96
N LEU A 128 -4.85 -3.67 19.28
CA LEU A 128 -3.59 -4.09 19.89
C LEU A 128 -2.73 -2.92 20.39
N SER A 129 -2.70 -1.80 19.66
CA SER A 129 -1.95 -0.60 20.07
C SER A 129 -2.62 0.16 21.23
N ILE A 130 -3.96 0.19 21.29
CA ILE A 130 -4.71 0.77 22.40
C ILE A 130 -4.58 -0.08 23.66
N THR A 131 -4.70 -1.42 23.55
CA THR A 131 -4.56 -2.34 24.68
C THR A 131 -3.12 -2.38 25.23
N ALA A 132 -2.11 -2.29 24.38
CA ALA A 132 -0.71 -2.16 24.82
C ALA A 132 -0.42 -0.82 25.51
N LYS A 133 -0.98 0.30 25.01
CA LYS A 133 -0.86 1.62 25.66
C LYS A 133 -1.60 1.67 27.01
N ALA A 134 -2.78 1.05 27.11
CA ALA A 134 -3.53 0.97 28.36
C ALA A 134 -2.76 0.17 29.43
N LYS A 135 -2.26 -1.01 29.08
CA LYS A 135 -1.44 -1.85 29.99
C LYS A 135 -0.12 -1.18 30.39
N LYS A 136 0.50 -0.37 29.51
CA LYS A 136 1.69 0.42 29.88
C LYS A 136 1.34 1.55 30.85
N LYS A 137 0.24 2.29 30.62
CA LYS A 137 -0.23 3.35 31.52
C LYS A 137 -0.62 2.82 32.91
N GLU A 138 -1.24 1.65 32.99
CA GLU A 138 -1.56 1.01 34.28
C GLU A 138 -0.31 0.61 35.05
N LYS A 139 0.70 0.06 34.35
CA LYS A 139 2.01 -0.27 34.96
C LYS A 139 2.81 0.96 35.37
N GLU A 140 2.68 2.10 34.70
CA GLU A 140 3.29 3.36 35.13
C GLU A 140 2.60 3.93 36.37
N LYS A 141 1.26 3.89 36.42
CA LYS A 141 0.49 4.32 37.60
C LYS A 141 0.69 3.44 38.83
N GLU A 142 0.87 2.13 38.65
CA GLU A 142 1.24 1.23 39.76
C GLU A 142 2.67 1.47 40.26
N LYS A 143 3.58 1.93 39.39
CA LYS A 143 4.94 2.29 39.80
C LYS A 143 4.96 3.60 40.59
N GLU A 144 4.23 4.62 40.14
CA GLU A 144 4.09 5.89 40.88
C GLU A 144 3.46 5.69 42.26
N LYS A 145 2.40 4.88 42.36
CA LYS A 145 1.77 4.55 43.67
C LYS A 145 2.70 3.79 44.62
N LYS A 146 3.52 2.87 44.09
CA LYS A 146 4.54 2.15 44.88
C LYS A 146 5.72 3.03 45.28
N GLU A 147 5.95 4.14 44.60
CA GLU A 147 6.97 5.14 44.95
C GLU A 147 6.45 6.09 46.05
N GLU A 148 5.17 6.49 45.99
CA GLU A 148 4.50 7.27 47.06
C GLU A 148 4.38 6.46 48.37
N GLU A 149 4.00 5.19 48.31
CA GLU A 149 3.89 4.33 49.51
C GLU A 149 5.26 4.08 50.17
N LYS A 150 6.34 4.08 49.38
CA LYS A 150 7.71 4.02 49.90
C LYS A 150 8.17 5.36 50.50
N MET A 151 7.63 6.49 50.05
CA MET A 151 7.88 7.80 50.66
C MET A 151 7.09 8.02 51.96
N GLU A 152 5.88 7.46 52.10
CA GLU A 152 5.12 7.51 53.36
C GLU A 152 5.68 6.58 54.45
N VAL A 153 6.26 5.43 54.11
CA VAL A 153 6.92 4.58 55.13
C VAL A 153 8.24 5.21 55.64
N VAL A 154 8.87 6.10 54.87
CA VAL A 154 10.09 6.82 55.28
C VAL A 154 9.77 8.06 56.15
N SER A 155 8.55 8.59 56.14
CA SER A 155 8.18 9.79 56.92
C SER A 155 7.78 9.51 58.38
N LEU A 156 7.60 8.24 58.78
CA LEU A 156 7.36 7.84 60.18
C LEU A 156 8.64 7.55 60.99
N ILE A 157 9.82 7.86 60.44
CA ILE A 157 11.09 7.80 61.18
C ILE A 157 11.71 9.21 61.12
N GLN A 158 11.33 10.08 62.06
CA GLN A 158 11.97 11.39 62.26
C GLN A 158 13.17 11.28 63.24
N PRO A 159 14.16 12.18 63.14
CA PRO A 159 15.57 11.92 63.44
C PRO A 159 16.04 12.53 64.79
N SER A 160 17.24 12.16 65.25
CA SER A 160 18.00 12.93 66.25
C SER A 160 19.41 13.27 65.71
N PRO A 161 19.90 14.53 65.82
CA PRO A 161 21.19 14.95 65.27
C PRO A 161 22.22 15.15 66.37
N VAL A 162 23.35 14.43 66.34
CA VAL A 162 24.50 14.74 67.22
C VAL A 162 25.87 14.44 66.53
N TRP A 163 26.51 15.52 66.07
CA TRP A 163 27.96 15.83 66.05
C TRP A 163 28.96 15.14 65.08
N TYR A 164 29.51 16.00 64.19
CA TYR A 164 30.89 16.18 63.72
C TYR A 164 31.71 15.04 63.07
N THR A 165 32.08 15.35 61.82
CA THR A 165 33.24 14.88 61.02
C THR A 165 34.58 14.87 61.77
N CYS A 166 35.39 13.82 61.56
CA CYS A 166 36.82 13.97 61.29
C CYS A 166 37.39 12.74 60.56
N MET A 167 38.02 13.02 59.42
CA MET A 167 39.06 12.32 58.63
C MET A 167 39.57 10.95 59.14
N ILE A 168 39.92 9.96 58.31
CA ILE A 168 40.96 9.97 57.27
C ILE A 168 40.69 8.79 56.32
N GLY A 169 40.87 9.01 55.02
CA GLY A 169 40.58 8.02 53.97
C GLY A 169 41.79 7.26 53.41
N SER A 170 41.42 6.37 52.48
CA SER A 170 42.19 5.61 51.47
C SER A 170 42.94 4.34 51.91
N PRO A 171 43.03 3.29 51.05
CA PRO A 171 42.99 3.36 49.58
C PRO A 171 42.09 2.36 48.83
N GLU A 172 41.89 2.73 47.55
CA GLU A 172 41.76 1.88 46.35
C GLU A 172 40.44 1.14 46.02
N GLY A 173 39.65 1.83 45.19
CA GLY A 173 38.85 1.23 44.14
C GLY A 173 39.35 1.66 42.75
N LEU A 174 39.31 0.74 41.78
CA LEU A 174 39.38 0.93 40.32
C LEU A 174 38.52 -0.21 39.73
N ARG A 175 37.25 -0.05 39.34
CA ARG A 175 36.55 0.78 38.34
C ARG A 175 36.49 0.12 36.95
N SER A 176 35.26 0.06 36.44
CA SER A 176 34.78 -0.22 35.06
C SER A 176 34.94 -1.68 34.57
N GLY A 177 33.99 -2.28 33.85
CA GLY A 177 32.74 -1.84 33.24
C GLY A 177 32.28 -2.91 32.24
N GLU A 178 31.00 -2.82 31.85
CA GLU A 178 30.40 -3.35 30.61
C GLU A 178 30.12 -4.86 30.44
N GLY A 179 28.87 -5.14 30.02
CA GLY A 179 28.61 -6.12 28.98
C GLY A 179 27.81 -7.37 29.38
N ALA A 180 26.48 -7.30 29.33
CA ALA A 180 25.65 -8.50 29.18
C ALA A 180 24.65 -8.31 28.04
N LEU A 181 25.07 -8.79 26.86
CA LEU A 181 24.30 -8.97 25.65
C LEU A 181 23.29 -10.12 25.80
N ILE A 182 22.02 -9.79 25.56
CA ILE A 182 21.05 -10.46 24.69
C ILE A 182 21.40 -11.92 24.31
N SER A 183 20.62 -12.88 24.81
CA SER A 183 20.55 -14.25 24.30
C SER A 183 19.45 -14.41 23.25
N GLN A 184 19.75 -15.25 22.26
CA GLN A 184 18.97 -15.66 21.09
C GLN A 184 17.73 -16.49 21.46
#